data_AF-A0A4Q6AVQ0-F1
#
_entry.id   AF-A0A4Q6AVQ0-F1
#
_cell.length_a   1.000
_cell.length_b   1.000
_cell.length_c   1.000
_cell.angle_alpha   90.00
_cell.angle_beta   90.00
_cell.angle_gamma   90.00
#
_symmetry.space_group_name_H-M   'P 1'
#
loop_
_entity.id
_entity.type
_entity.pdbx_description
1 polymer ?
#
loop_
_entity_poly.entity_id
_entity_poly.type
_entity_poly.pdbx_seq_one_letter_code
_entity_poly.pdbx_strand_id
1 'polypeptide(L)'
;MPTVVKNLIIINCLLALLQFVVLQFGINLADYLGLHYWKSELYQPWQLITHMFMHGSPHDVNQTVMHLFSNMFALWMFGSILENLWG
;
A
#
# COMPACT_ATOMS: atom_id res chain seq x y z
N MET A 1 -8.65 -11.60 14.98
CA MET A 1 -8.53 -10.99 13.63
C MET A 1 -7.99 -12.07 12.71
N PRO A 2 -8.63 -12.29 11.55
CA PRO A 2 -8.17 -13.26 10.57
C PRO A 2 -6.71 -13.00 10.15
N THR A 3 -5.98 -14.08 9.90
CA THR A 3 -4.52 -14.08 9.75
C THR A 3 -4.04 -13.34 8.51
N VAL A 4 -4.71 -13.54 7.37
CA VAL A 4 -4.34 -12.91 6.10
C VAL A 4 -4.63 -11.42 6.16
N VAL A 5 -5.82 -11.04 6.62
CA VAL A 5 -6.21 -9.63 6.82
C VAL A 5 -5.22 -8.91 7.74
N LYS A 6 -4.85 -9.52 8.86
CA LYS A 6 -3.86 -8.95 9.79
C LYS A 6 -2.52 -8.72 9.10
N ASN A 7 -2.03 -9.69 8.35
CA ASN A 7 -0.74 -9.59 7.66
C ASN A 7 -0.76 -8.52 6.57
N LEU A 8 -1.85 -8.42 5.80
CA LEU A 8 -2.02 -7.38 4.80
C LEU A 8 -2.03 -5.98 5.43
N ILE A 9 -2.71 -5.80 6.56
CA ILE A 9 -2.69 -4.52 7.28
C ILE A 9 -1.27 -4.16 7.74
N ILE A 10 -0.54 -5.11 8.32
CA ILE A 10 0.83 -4.89 8.77
C ILE A 10 1.72 -4.48 7.59
N ILE A 11 1.66 -5.19 6.46
CA ILE A 11 2.48 -4.89 5.28
C ILE A 11 2.17 -3.50 4.73
N ASN A 12 0.89 -3.12 4.63
CA ASN A 12 0.49 -1.80 4.16
C ASN A 12 0.98 -0.66 5.07
N CYS A 13 0.86 -0.83 6.39
CA CYS A 13 1.40 0.13 7.34
C CYS A 13 2.94 0.24 7.26
N LEU A 14 3.63 -0.87 7.09
CA LEU A 14 5.10 -0.88 6.94
C LEU A 14 5.53 -0.21 5.64
N LEU A 15 4.82 -0.42 4.53
CA LEU A 15 5.15 0.22 3.26
C LEU A 15 4.85 1.71 3.27
N ALA A 16 3.75 2.14 3.89
CA ALA A 16 3.48 3.55 4.12
C ALA A 16 4.57 4.21 5.00
N LEU A 17 5.04 3.54 6.06
CA LEU A 17 6.16 4.03 6.87
C LEU A 17 7.46 4.10 6.04
N LEU A 18 7.75 3.03 5.29
CA LEU A 18 8.94 2.95 4.45
C LEU A 18 8.98 4.08 3.44
N GLN A 19 7.83 4.43 2.81
CA GLN A 19 7.76 5.51 1.83
C GLN A 19 8.24 6.85 2.40
N PHE A 20 7.89 7.16 3.66
CA PHE A 20 8.32 8.40 4.30
C PHE A 20 9.81 8.39 4.64
N VAL A 21 10.32 7.23 5.08
CA VAL A 21 11.73 7.06 5.45
C VAL A 21 12.63 7.18 4.21
N VAL A 22 12.34 6.43 3.14
CA VAL A 22 13.19 6.41 1.94
C VAL A 22 13.16 7.73 1.17
N LEU A 23 12.07 8.49 1.27
CA LEU A 23 11.98 9.83 0.72
C LEU A 23 13.04 10.78 1.32
N GLN A 24 13.38 10.62 2.60
CA GLN A 24 14.45 11.41 3.24
C GLN A 24 15.83 11.12 2.63
N PHE A 25 15.99 9.97 1.98
CA PHE A 25 17.19 9.60 1.24
C PHE A 25 17.12 9.96 -0.25
N GLY A 26 16.10 10.72 -0.67
CA GLY A 26 15.90 11.14 -2.07
C GLY A 26 15.33 10.04 -2.97
N ILE A 27 14.81 8.95 -2.40
CA ILE A 27 14.24 7.84 -3.15
C ILE A 27 12.72 7.93 -3.09
N ASN A 28 12.07 8.10 -4.23
CA ASN A 28 10.61 8.03 -4.31
C ASN A 28 10.18 6.57 -4.52
N LEU A 29 9.62 5.95 -3.47
CA LEU A 29 9.17 4.56 -3.52
C LEU A 29 8.07 4.31 -4.56
N ALA A 30 7.28 5.33 -4.89
CA ALA A 30 6.24 5.24 -5.90
C ALA A 30 6.82 4.99 -7.31
N ASP A 31 8.04 5.45 -7.59
CA ASP A 31 8.69 5.21 -8.90
C ASP A 31 9.02 3.73 -9.11
N TYR A 32 9.25 2.98 -8.03
CA TYR A 32 9.62 1.57 -8.08
C TYR A 32 8.43 0.62 -7.92
N LEU A 33 7.50 0.95 -7.01
CA LEU A 33 6.41 0.07 -6.61
C LEU A 33 5.03 0.53 -7.11
N GLY A 34 4.87 1.81 -7.46
CA GLY A 34 3.64 2.37 -8.02
C GLY A 34 3.44 1.99 -9.48
N LEU A 35 2.18 1.84 -9.89
CA LEU A 35 1.84 1.44 -11.26
C LEU A 35 2.03 2.59 -12.24
N HIS A 36 3.00 2.44 -13.13
CA HIS A 36 3.19 3.36 -14.25
C HIS A 36 2.42 2.87 -15.48
N TYR A 37 2.13 3.81 -16.38
CA TYR A 37 1.64 3.47 -17.71
C TYR A 37 2.63 2.54 -18.41
N TRP A 38 2.15 1.47 -19.06
CA TRP A 38 2.98 0.40 -19.62
C TRP A 38 4.01 0.83 -20.68
N LYS A 39 3.87 2.04 -21.27
CA LYS A 39 4.88 2.62 -22.18
C LYS A 39 5.86 3.57 -21.49
N SER A 40 5.75 3.75 -20.17
CA SER A 40 6.68 4.56 -19.38
C SER A 40 8.03 3.86 -19.28
N GLU A 41 9.11 4.63 -19.28
CA GLU A 41 10.45 4.13 -18.96
C GLU A 41 10.57 3.63 -17.51
N LEU A 42 9.67 4.09 -16.62
CA LEU A 42 9.58 3.67 -15.23
C LEU A 42 8.69 2.44 -15.01
N TYR A 43 8.06 1.91 -16.06
CA TYR A 43 7.20 0.75 -15.93
C TYR A 43 8.00 -0.51 -15.61
N GLN A 44 7.50 -1.28 -14.65
CA GLN A 44 8.06 -2.58 -14.27
C GLN A 44 6.94 -3.60 -14.05
N PRO A 45 7.09 -4.87 -14.48
CA PRO A 45 6.01 -5.86 -14.40
C PRO A 45 5.47 -6.13 -12.99
N TRP A 46 6.32 -6.06 -11.95
CA TRP A 46 5.90 -6.28 -10.56
C TRP A 46 4.94 -5.20 -10.04
N GLN A 47 4.91 -4.02 -10.67
CA GLN A 47 4.02 -2.92 -10.30
C GLN A 47 2.54 -3.30 -10.39
N LEU A 48 2.18 -4.31 -11.19
CA LEU A 48 0.80 -4.85 -11.24
C LEU A 48 0.32 -5.39 -9.90
N ILE A 49 1.24 -5.82 -9.01
CA ILE A 49 0.90 -6.31 -7.67
C ILE A 49 1.33 -5.30 -6.61
N THR A 50 2.55 -4.74 -6.73
CA THR A 50 3.12 -3.90 -5.67
C THR A 50 2.37 -2.58 -5.49
N HIS A 51 1.71 -2.06 -6.53
CA HIS A 51 0.97 -0.81 -6.43
C HIS A 51 -0.19 -0.87 -5.44
N MET A 52 -0.77 -2.06 -5.21
CA MET A 52 -1.85 -2.25 -4.24
C MET A 52 -1.44 -1.90 -2.81
N PHE A 53 -0.14 -1.89 -2.53
CA PHE A 53 0.38 -1.59 -1.21
C PHE A 53 0.88 -0.14 -1.04
N MET A 54 0.87 0.65 -2.11
CA MET A 54 1.27 2.05 -2.07
C MET A 54 0.10 2.94 -1.64
N HIS A 55 0.36 3.87 -0.71
CA HIS A 55 -0.70 4.67 -0.10
C HIS A 55 -0.37 6.17 -0.08
N GLY A 56 -1.20 6.95 -0.77
CA GLY A 56 -1.18 8.41 -0.71
C GLY A 56 0.10 9.04 -1.27
N SER A 57 0.41 10.25 -0.82
CA SER A 57 1.61 10.99 -1.20
C SER A 57 2.69 10.94 -0.12
N PRO A 58 3.94 10.62 -0.45
CA PRO A 58 5.05 10.69 0.50
C PRO A 58 5.32 12.13 0.98
N HIS A 59 4.81 13.15 0.27
CA HIS A 59 4.96 14.57 0.61
C HIS A 59 3.80 15.14 1.44
N ASP A 60 2.70 14.40 1.62
CA ASP A 60 1.57 14.80 2.45
C ASP A 60 1.19 13.67 3.43
N VAL A 61 1.62 13.86 4.68
CA VAL A 61 1.39 12.88 5.75
C VAL A 61 -0.10 12.77 6.09
N ASN A 62 -0.84 13.88 6.11
CA ASN A 62 -2.23 13.88 6.51
C ASN A 62 -3.09 13.13 5.48
N GLN A 63 -2.84 13.40 4.19
CA GLN A 63 -3.52 12.68 3.10
C GLN A 63 -3.21 11.19 3.16
N THR A 64 -1.93 10.81 3.32
CA THR A 64 -1.52 9.41 3.38
C THR A 64 -2.11 8.68 4.57
N VAL A 65 -2.13 9.29 5.75
CA VAL A 65 -2.71 8.69 6.95
C VAL A 65 -4.21 8.47 6.77
N MET A 66 -4.95 9.45 6.25
CA MET A 66 -6.39 9.29 5.99
C MET A 66 -6.68 8.22 4.93
N HIS A 67 -5.89 8.19 3.85
CA HIS A 67 -6.04 7.19 2.79
C HIS A 67 -5.72 5.78 3.30
N LEU A 68 -4.59 5.60 4.01
CA LEU A 68 -4.20 4.34 4.63
C LEU A 68 -5.26 3.87 5.62
N PHE A 69 -5.73 4.76 6.50
CA PHE A 69 -6.75 4.41 7.50
C PHE A 69 -8.04 3.91 6.85
N SER A 70 -8.60 4.66 5.89
CA SER A 70 -9.85 4.29 5.23
C SER A 70 -9.73 2.99 4.44
N ASN A 71 -8.58 2.75 3.79
CA ASN A 71 -8.31 1.48 3.10
C ASN A 71 -8.22 0.31 4.09
N MET A 72 -7.44 0.45 5.17
CA MET A 72 -7.28 -0.61 6.18
C MET A 72 -8.57 -0.89 6.95
N PHE A 73 -9.40 0.13 7.16
CA PHE A 73 -10.74 -0.02 7.73
C PHE A 73 -11.64 -0.84 6.81
N ALA A 74 -11.68 -0.53 5.51
CA ALA A 74 -12.42 -1.31 4.53
C ALA A 74 -11.89 -2.75 4.41
N LEU A 75 -10.57 -2.93 4.34
CA LEU A 75 -9.92 -4.24 4.30
C LEU A 75 -10.26 -5.07 5.53
N TRP A 76 -10.22 -4.47 6.73
CA TRP A 76 -10.61 -5.16 7.95
C TRP A 76 -12.09 -5.55 7.93
N MET A 77 -12.99 -4.63 7.59
CA MET A 77 -14.44 -4.91 7.58
C MET A 77 -14.80 -6.00 6.57
N PHE A 78 -14.43 -5.82 5.30
CA PHE A 78 -14.83 -6.74 4.22
C PHE A 78 -13.95 -7.98 4.16
N GLY A 79 -12.63 -7.81 4.30
CA GLY A 79 -11.68 -8.92 4.27
C GLY A 79 -11.87 -9.87 5.44
N SER A 80 -12.20 -9.38 6.65
CA SER A 80 -12.43 -10.29 7.78
C SER A 80 -13.68 -11.14 7.59
N ILE A 81 -14.73 -10.60 6.97
CA ILE A 81 -15.94 -11.39 6.66
C ILE A 81 -15.60 -12.46 5.63
N LEU A 82 -14.87 -12.10 4.56
CA LEU A 82 -14.46 -13.04 3.52
C LEU A 82 -13.55 -14.16 4.06
N GLU A 83 -12.49 -13.83 4.81
CA GLU A 83 -11.53 -14.81 5.34
C GLU A 83 -12.23 -15.80 6.31
N ASN A 84 -13.15 -15.32 7.13
CA ASN A 84 -13.90 -16.20 8.05
C ASN A 84 -14.91 -17.11 7.32
N LEU A 85 -15.44 -16.68 6.17
CA LEU A 85 -16.40 -17.48 5.41
C LEU A 85 -15.73 -18.49 4.48
N TRP A 86 -14.66 -18.08 3.79
CA TRP A 86 -14.10 -18.82 2.65
C TRP A 86 -12.68 -19.34 2.89
N GLY A 87 -12.02 -18.94 3.97
CA GLY A 87 -10.60 -19.21 4.19
C GLY A 87 -9.74 -18.19 3.47
#